data_AF-A0A7C2QXB1-F1
#
_entry.id   AF-A0A7C2QXB1-F1
#
_cell.length_a   1.000
_cell.length_b   1.000
_cell.length_c   1.000
_cell.angle_alpha   90.00
_cell.angle_beta   90.00
_cell.angle_gamma   90.00
#
_symmetry.space_group_name_H-M   'P 1'
#
loop_
_entity.id
_entity.type
_entity.pdbx_description
1 polymer ?
#
loop_
_entity_poly.entity_id
_entity_poly.type
_entity_poly.pdbx_seq_one_letter_code
_entity_poly.pdbx_strand_id
1 'polypeptide(L)'
;MTNILIDIFLSIFDFILLSDTKFLSILFLLMILLPILISFIYLNKIKSEKYNELIEVNLNYIKDPGYFGKNFLKIINCTFLDYFKKYDSKIFDKIENLIIEAKLCKQNKKEIIFITNNFYNINKIKSKVNKFKNNECNIIIINKNPIVMDNEMNFEKEYVNYGDLKILKKVNFYSLIVKGNLIIDSEVEINKYLHVEGNIYFNKPSKIGLNIYSSNNIYINSLVSFKRMFANEIKTEIGSNFVFIDQINQEDIDKNKISIIGNLRVEGKIELTPQNKYIIIDGNLVSDSDIKLNGQIWVKGNIFSQKNISISNGVVIGEKGKIKSIIAKKTITIGPNIKIYGYIHSELISNTYLQTTL
;
A
#
# COMPACT_ATOMS: atom_id res chain seq x y z
N MET A 1 10.42 -52.78 8.15
CA MET A 1 10.16 -51.94 6.95
C MET A 1 11.27 -52.01 5.91
N THR A 2 12.55 -52.23 6.30
CA THR A 2 13.68 -52.35 5.37
C THR A 2 13.64 -53.60 4.49
N ASN A 3 13.24 -54.77 5.02
CA ASN A 3 13.20 -56.01 4.22
C ASN A 3 12.12 -56.02 3.13
N ILE A 4 10.94 -55.45 3.39
CA ILE A 4 9.84 -55.39 2.39
C ILE A 4 10.22 -54.50 1.20
N LEU A 5 10.91 -53.38 1.44
CA LEU A 5 11.38 -52.53 0.35
C LEU A 5 12.45 -53.22 -0.50
N ILE A 6 13.35 -53.98 0.14
CA ILE A 6 14.39 -54.74 -0.54
C ILE A 6 13.78 -55.87 -1.37
N ASP A 7 12.79 -56.59 -0.84
CA ASP A 7 12.10 -57.67 -1.55
C ASP A 7 11.30 -57.16 -2.74
N ILE A 8 10.63 -56.00 -2.60
CA ILE A 8 9.95 -55.34 -3.73
C ILE A 8 10.96 -54.91 -4.78
N PHE A 9 12.09 -54.32 -4.37
CA PHE A 9 13.13 -53.87 -5.29
C PHE A 9 13.78 -55.02 -6.05
N LEU A 10 14.07 -56.14 -5.36
CA LEU A 10 14.58 -57.37 -5.97
C LEU A 10 13.55 -57.98 -6.93
N SER A 11 12.26 -58.03 -6.58
CA SER A 11 11.22 -58.55 -7.47
C SER A 11 11.05 -57.71 -8.75
N ILE A 12 11.19 -56.38 -8.63
CA ILE A 12 11.12 -55.47 -9.77
C ILE A 12 12.38 -55.63 -10.63
N PHE A 13 13.54 -55.80 -10.00
CA PHE A 13 14.81 -55.99 -10.69
C PHE A 13 14.84 -57.33 -11.44
N ASP A 14 14.37 -58.41 -10.83
CA ASP A 14 14.25 -59.73 -11.47
C ASP A 14 13.23 -59.69 -12.61
N PHE A 15 12.09 -59.00 -12.43
CA PHE A 15 11.11 -58.79 -13.50
C PHE A 15 11.71 -58.00 -14.69
N ILE A 16 12.53 -56.99 -14.42
CA ILE A 16 13.26 -56.24 -15.45
C ILE A 16 14.28 -57.14 -16.16
N LEU A 17 15.02 -57.98 -15.43
CA LEU A 17 16.04 -58.87 -16.00
C LEU A 17 15.45 -60.01 -16.86
N LEU A 18 14.27 -60.51 -16.48
CA LEU A 18 13.52 -61.55 -17.20
C LEU A 18 12.65 -61.01 -18.34
N SER A 19 12.41 -59.70 -18.37
CA SER A 19 11.56 -59.10 -19.39
C SER A 19 12.28 -59.00 -20.73
N ASP A 20 11.58 -59.38 -21.81
CA ASP A 20 12.07 -59.23 -23.17
C ASP A 20 12.45 -57.75 -23.41
N THR A 21 13.60 -57.48 -24.03
CA THR A 21 14.09 -56.12 -24.34
C THR A 21 13.04 -55.24 -25.02
N LYS A 22 12.11 -55.86 -25.75
CA LYS A 22 10.93 -55.22 -26.36
C LYS A 22 9.95 -54.66 -25.32
N PHE A 23 9.69 -55.38 -24.23
CA PHE A 23 8.80 -54.94 -23.15
C PHE A 23 9.35 -53.72 -22.42
N LEU A 24 10.65 -53.74 -22.06
CA LEU A 24 11.32 -52.59 -21.46
C LEU A 24 11.30 -51.36 -22.37
N SER A 25 11.51 -51.56 -23.67
CA SER A 25 11.45 -50.50 -24.66
C SER A 25 10.05 -49.88 -24.77
N ILE A 26 9.00 -50.70 -24.72
CA ILE A 26 7.61 -50.25 -24.73
C ILE A 26 7.26 -49.48 -23.45
N LEU A 27 7.68 -49.98 -22.28
CA LEU A 27 7.44 -49.32 -20.99
C LEU A 27 8.13 -47.95 -20.94
N PHE A 28 9.38 -47.86 -21.41
CA PHE A 28 10.11 -46.61 -21.51
C PHE A 28 9.42 -45.60 -22.43
N LEU A 29 8.95 -46.07 -23.60
CA LEU A 29 8.20 -45.22 -24.53
C LEU A 29 6.89 -44.71 -23.90
N LEU A 30 6.17 -45.56 -23.16
CA LEU A 30 4.98 -45.19 -22.41
C LEU A 30 5.26 -44.15 -21.33
N MET A 31 6.36 -44.30 -20.58
CA MET A 31 6.76 -43.33 -19.56
C MET A 31 7.11 -41.95 -20.15
N ILE A 32 7.64 -41.90 -21.37
CA ILE A 32 7.89 -40.64 -22.08
C ILE A 32 6.60 -40.04 -22.66
N LEU A 33 5.73 -40.87 -23.21
CA LEU A 33 4.51 -40.41 -23.88
C LEU A 33 3.40 -40.00 -22.89
N LEU A 34 3.34 -40.61 -21.71
CA LEU A 34 2.27 -40.37 -20.73
C LEU A 34 2.21 -38.89 -20.26
N PRO A 35 3.32 -38.23 -19.86
CA PRO A 35 3.29 -36.80 -19.48
C PRO A 35 2.86 -35.90 -20.64
N ILE A 36 3.25 -36.25 -21.87
CA ILE A 36 2.89 -35.51 -23.08
C ILE A 36 1.38 -35.67 -23.35
N LEU A 37 0.86 -36.89 -23.23
CA LEU A 37 -0.56 -37.18 -23.41
C LEU A 37 -1.42 -36.47 -22.36
N ILE A 38 -1.00 -36.49 -21.08
CA ILE A 38 -1.67 -35.77 -19.99
C ILE A 38 -1.68 -34.25 -20.26
N SER A 39 -0.54 -33.70 -20.71
CA SER A 39 -0.46 -32.28 -21.08
C SER A 39 -1.38 -31.94 -22.25
N PHE A 40 -1.47 -32.83 -23.25
CA PHE A 40 -2.34 -32.65 -24.41
C PHE A 40 -3.83 -32.74 -24.05
N ILE A 41 -4.21 -33.71 -23.21
CA ILE A 41 -5.57 -33.83 -22.65
C ILE A 41 -5.91 -32.59 -21.83
N TYR A 42 -4.98 -32.11 -21.00
CA TYR A 42 -5.17 -30.90 -20.19
C TYR A 42 -5.37 -29.66 -21.06
N LEU A 43 -4.56 -29.47 -22.11
CA LEU A 43 -4.71 -28.38 -23.07
C LEU A 43 -6.04 -28.44 -23.83
N ASN A 44 -6.47 -29.63 -24.27
CA ASN A 44 -7.74 -29.80 -24.97
C ASN A 44 -8.95 -29.63 -24.04
N LYS A 45 -8.84 -30.05 -22.78
CA LYS A 45 -9.89 -29.80 -21.77
C LYS A 45 -9.99 -28.32 -21.42
N ILE A 46 -8.86 -27.59 -21.37
CA ILE A 46 -8.87 -26.12 -21.24
C ILE A 46 -9.55 -25.47 -22.46
N LYS A 47 -9.28 -25.96 -23.68
CA LYS A 47 -9.96 -25.50 -24.90
C LYS A 47 -11.48 -25.72 -24.84
N SER A 48 -11.95 -26.81 -24.25
CA SER A 48 -13.40 -27.12 -24.18
C SER A 48 -14.14 -26.48 -23.00
N GLU A 49 -13.49 -26.26 -21.85
CA GLU A 49 -14.18 -25.86 -20.62
C GLU A 49 -13.95 -24.39 -20.19
N LYS A 50 -13.04 -23.62 -20.82
CA LYS A 50 -12.67 -22.31 -20.25
C LYS A 50 -12.16 -21.20 -21.17
N TYR A 51 -12.33 -21.31 -22.49
CA TYR A 51 -11.85 -20.28 -23.42
C TYR A 51 -12.73 -19.02 -23.51
N ASN A 52 -13.88 -18.96 -22.82
CA ASN A 52 -14.71 -17.75 -22.78
C ASN A 52 -14.38 -16.78 -21.65
N GLU A 53 -13.41 -17.09 -20.79
CA GLU A 53 -12.81 -16.11 -19.88
C GLU A 53 -11.34 -15.95 -20.25
N LEU A 54 -11.09 -15.39 -21.42
CA LEU A 54 -9.80 -14.77 -21.70
C LEU A 54 -9.50 -13.86 -20.50
N ILE A 55 -8.40 -14.12 -19.79
CA ILE A 55 -7.89 -13.17 -18.82
C ILE A 55 -7.46 -11.96 -19.66
N GLU A 56 -8.37 -11.00 -19.82
CA GLU A 56 -8.08 -9.72 -20.45
C GLU A 56 -7.06 -9.01 -19.54
N VAL A 57 -5.78 -9.25 -19.80
CA VAL A 57 -4.71 -8.50 -19.19
C VAL A 57 -4.76 -7.11 -19.82
N ASN A 58 -5.36 -6.17 -19.10
CA ASN A 58 -5.36 -4.78 -19.50
C ASN A 58 -3.91 -4.26 -19.47
N LEU A 59 -3.25 -4.22 -20.63
CA LEU A 59 -1.90 -3.70 -20.80
C LEU A 59 -1.80 -2.20 -20.46
N ASN A 60 -2.92 -1.49 -20.48
CA ASN A 60 -3.04 -0.09 -20.10
C ASN A 60 -3.45 0.08 -18.62
N TYR A 61 -3.36 -0.98 -17.81
CA TYR A 61 -3.65 -0.89 -16.39
C TYR A 61 -2.66 0.04 -15.69
N ILE A 62 -3.13 1.23 -15.33
CA ILE A 62 -2.43 2.13 -14.44
C ILE A 62 -2.87 1.78 -13.02
N LYS A 63 -1.92 1.41 -12.17
CA LYS A 63 -2.18 1.06 -10.78
C LYS A 63 -2.70 2.29 -10.03
N ASP A 64 -3.97 2.26 -9.63
CA ASP A 64 -4.58 3.30 -8.77
C ASP A 64 -4.02 3.19 -7.34
N PRO A 65 -3.27 4.19 -6.84
CA PRO A 65 -2.71 4.16 -5.49
C PRO A 65 -3.79 4.12 -4.39
N GLY A 66 -5.00 4.60 -4.70
CA GLY A 66 -6.16 4.60 -3.82
C GLY A 66 -7.05 3.35 -3.96
N TYR A 67 -6.64 2.35 -4.74
CA TYR A 67 -7.45 1.18 -5.09
C TYR A 67 -8.08 0.49 -3.87
N PHE A 68 -7.32 0.26 -2.80
CA PHE A 68 -7.79 -0.50 -1.63
C PHE A 68 -9.01 0.17 -0.97
N GLY A 69 -8.91 1.46 -0.65
CA GLY A 69 -10.01 2.22 -0.04
C GLY A 69 -11.20 2.37 -0.98
N LYS A 70 -10.96 2.74 -2.25
CA LYS A 70 -12.03 2.88 -3.26
C LYS A 70 -12.78 1.57 -3.49
N ASN A 71 -12.06 0.44 -3.56
CA ASN A 71 -12.68 -0.86 -3.75
C ASN A 71 -13.49 -1.29 -2.52
N PHE A 72 -12.99 -1.05 -1.31
CA PHE A 72 -13.74 -1.32 -0.09
C PHE A 72 -15.03 -0.49 -0.02
N LEU A 73 -14.96 0.81 -0.31
CA LEU A 73 -16.15 1.68 -0.37
C LEU A 73 -17.16 1.20 -1.42
N LYS A 74 -16.71 0.72 -2.60
CA LYS A 74 -17.59 0.11 -3.60
C LYS A 74 -18.31 -1.13 -3.07
N ILE A 75 -17.61 -1.99 -2.32
CA ILE A 75 -18.19 -3.18 -1.69
C ILE A 75 -19.25 -2.77 -0.65
N ILE A 76 -18.95 -1.80 0.22
CA ILE A 76 -19.89 -1.30 1.23
C ILE A 76 -21.13 -0.69 0.58
N ASN A 77 -20.96 0.19 -0.41
CA ASN A 77 -22.08 0.83 -1.10
C ASN A 77 -22.99 -0.19 -1.77
N CYS A 78 -22.42 -1.18 -2.46
CA CYS A 78 -23.19 -2.29 -3.03
C CYS A 78 -23.93 -3.08 -1.95
N THR A 79 -23.26 -3.39 -0.84
CA THR A 79 -23.85 -4.14 0.28
C THR A 79 -25.05 -3.40 0.87
N PHE A 80 -24.96 -2.08 0.99
CA PHE A 80 -26.05 -1.25 1.47
C PHE A 80 -27.19 -1.15 0.47
N LEU A 81 -26.92 -1.00 -0.83
CA LEU A 81 -27.96 -1.01 -1.85
C LEU A 81 -28.75 -2.32 -1.85
N ASP A 82 -28.07 -3.47 -1.67
CA ASP A 82 -28.73 -4.77 -1.58
C ASP A 82 -29.51 -4.93 -0.27
N TYR A 83 -28.93 -4.53 0.86
CA TYR A 83 -29.58 -4.62 2.18
C TYR A 83 -30.82 -3.72 2.27
N PHE A 84 -30.70 -2.50 1.74
CA PHE A 84 -31.76 -1.50 1.73
C PHE A 84 -32.60 -1.51 0.44
N LYS A 85 -32.52 -2.55 -0.40
CA LYS A 85 -33.21 -2.59 -1.71
C LYS A 85 -34.73 -2.35 -1.63
N LYS A 86 -35.35 -2.66 -0.49
CA LYS A 86 -36.79 -2.46 -0.23
C LYS A 86 -37.13 -1.08 0.37
N TYR A 87 -36.14 -0.23 0.53
CA TYR A 87 -36.20 1.02 1.27
C TYR A 87 -35.79 2.18 0.34
N ASP A 88 -36.33 3.38 0.57
CA ASP A 88 -35.93 4.58 -0.15
C ASP A 88 -34.41 4.81 -0.03
N SER A 89 -33.77 5.12 -1.15
CA SER A 89 -32.35 5.47 -1.27
C SER A 89 -31.85 6.49 -0.24
N LYS A 90 -32.73 7.41 0.22
CA LYS A 90 -32.39 8.44 1.23
C LYS A 90 -32.38 7.94 2.67
N ILE A 91 -32.70 6.67 2.93
CA ILE A 91 -32.74 6.13 4.30
C ILE A 91 -31.36 6.12 4.95
N PHE A 92 -30.29 5.90 4.17
CA PHE A 92 -28.93 5.88 4.71
C PHE A 92 -28.56 7.20 5.42
N ASP A 93 -28.97 8.33 4.86
CA ASP A 93 -28.70 9.65 5.42
C ASP A 93 -29.41 9.84 6.77
N LYS A 94 -30.61 9.26 6.92
CA LYS A 94 -31.43 9.34 8.14
C LYS A 94 -31.00 8.38 9.26
N ILE A 95 -30.13 7.40 8.99
CA ILE A 95 -29.68 6.43 10.01
C ILE A 95 -28.76 7.11 11.02
N GLU A 96 -29.17 7.19 12.28
CA GLU A 96 -28.30 7.76 13.33
C GLU A 96 -27.43 6.71 14.03
N ASN A 97 -28.00 5.52 14.30
CA ASN A 97 -27.33 4.39 14.94
C ASN A 97 -28.02 3.11 14.47
N LEU A 98 -27.33 2.28 13.69
CA LEU A 98 -27.85 1.01 13.21
C LEU A 98 -26.74 -0.04 13.18
N ILE A 99 -27.07 -1.23 13.68
CA ILE A 99 -26.23 -2.41 13.54
C ILE A 99 -26.92 -3.35 12.57
N ILE A 100 -26.20 -3.77 11.55
CA ILE A 100 -26.66 -4.76 10.60
C ILE A 100 -25.67 -5.92 10.53
N GLU A 101 -26.20 -7.13 10.31
CA GLU A 101 -25.43 -8.25 9.82
C GLU A 101 -25.72 -8.39 8.33
N ALA A 102 -24.71 -8.21 7.50
CA ALA A 102 -24.86 -8.23 6.05
C ALA A 102 -23.79 -9.09 5.39
N LYS A 103 -24.17 -9.78 4.31
CA LYS A 103 -23.21 -10.44 3.42
C LYS A 103 -22.56 -9.38 2.54
N LEU A 104 -21.25 -9.21 2.64
CA LEU A 104 -20.54 -8.21 1.85
C LEU A 104 -20.63 -8.54 0.35
N CYS A 105 -20.97 -7.55 -0.47
CA CYS A 105 -21.00 -7.71 -1.92
C CYS A 105 -19.68 -8.29 -2.45
N LYS A 106 -19.79 -9.22 -3.43
CA LYS A 106 -18.63 -9.89 -4.06
C LYS A 106 -17.75 -10.67 -3.07
N GLN A 107 -18.23 -10.91 -1.84
CA GLN A 107 -17.57 -11.73 -0.85
C GLN A 107 -18.56 -12.74 -0.28
N ASN A 108 -18.12 -13.99 -0.08
CA ASN A 108 -18.93 -15.01 0.57
C ASN A 108 -18.81 -14.94 2.11
N LYS A 109 -18.84 -13.72 2.67
CA LYS A 109 -18.62 -13.46 4.09
C LYS A 109 -19.70 -12.56 4.66
N LYS A 110 -20.29 -12.97 5.79
CA LYS A 110 -21.15 -12.11 6.61
C LYS A 110 -20.29 -11.33 7.59
N GLU A 111 -20.56 -10.04 7.70
CA GLU A 111 -19.89 -9.15 8.64
C GLU A 111 -20.95 -8.33 9.39
N ILE A 112 -20.58 -7.89 10.59
CA ILE A 112 -21.39 -6.97 11.37
C ILE A 112 -20.89 -5.56 11.07
N ILE A 113 -21.81 -4.67 10.72
CA ILE A 113 -21.53 -3.29 10.36
C ILE A 113 -22.30 -2.38 11.31
N PHE A 114 -21.59 -1.46 11.97
CA PHE A 114 -22.17 -0.40 12.78
C PHE A 114 -22.11 0.93 12.04
N ILE A 115 -23.28 1.45 11.70
CA ILE A 115 -23.47 2.74 11.03
C ILE A 115 -23.89 3.75 12.09
N THR A 116 -23.19 4.86 12.19
CA THR A 116 -23.47 5.87 13.22
C THR A 116 -23.13 7.29 12.79
N ASN A 117 -23.82 8.27 13.38
CA ASN A 117 -23.46 9.69 13.34
C ASN A 117 -22.51 10.09 14.47
N ASN A 118 -22.36 9.25 15.50
CA ASN A 118 -21.46 9.49 16.61
C ASN A 118 -20.98 8.15 17.16
N PHE A 119 -19.74 7.79 16.82
CA PHE A 119 -19.09 6.56 17.28
C PHE A 119 -19.16 6.33 18.80
N TYR A 120 -19.16 7.37 19.65
CA TYR A 120 -19.27 7.17 21.10
C TYR A 120 -20.60 6.55 21.55
N ASN A 121 -21.64 6.56 20.71
CA ASN A 121 -22.86 5.80 20.95
C ASN A 121 -22.63 4.29 21.00
N ILE A 122 -21.48 3.79 20.55
CA ILE A 122 -21.13 2.38 20.64
C ILE A 122 -21.22 1.86 22.07
N ASN A 123 -20.89 2.70 23.07
CA ASN A 123 -21.01 2.36 24.48
C ASN A 123 -22.44 1.98 24.89
N LYS A 124 -23.46 2.59 24.28
CA LYS A 124 -24.88 2.27 24.53
C LYS A 124 -25.28 0.90 23.97
N ILE A 125 -24.50 0.38 23.02
CA ILE A 125 -24.82 -0.83 22.27
C ILE A 125 -23.79 -1.94 22.54
N LYS A 126 -22.71 -1.65 23.31
CA LYS A 126 -21.67 -2.61 23.75
C LYS A 126 -22.29 -3.88 24.36
N SER A 127 -23.34 -3.75 25.17
CA SER A 127 -24.02 -4.90 25.80
C SER A 127 -24.75 -5.81 24.80
N LYS A 128 -25.11 -5.31 23.61
CA LYS A 128 -25.77 -6.09 22.55
C LYS A 128 -24.79 -6.74 21.57
N VAL A 129 -23.51 -6.38 21.64
CA VAL A 129 -22.47 -6.84 20.71
C VAL A 129 -21.35 -7.50 21.51
N ASN A 130 -21.43 -8.82 21.67
CA ASN A 130 -20.39 -9.63 22.35
C ASN A 130 -18.97 -9.51 21.74
N LYS A 131 -18.84 -8.83 20.60
CA LYS A 131 -17.59 -8.52 19.87
C LYS A 131 -16.94 -7.18 20.25
N PHE A 132 -17.44 -6.52 21.30
CA PHE A 132 -16.78 -5.41 21.97
C PHE A 132 -16.30 -5.86 23.35
N LYS A 133 -14.99 -6.04 23.53
CA LYS A 133 -14.38 -6.36 24.82
C LYS A 133 -13.12 -5.52 24.99
N ASN A 134 -12.91 -4.93 26.17
CA ASN A 134 -11.66 -4.28 26.55
C ASN A 134 -11.04 -3.33 25.48
N ASN A 135 -11.87 -2.45 24.89
CA ASN A 135 -11.50 -1.51 23.82
C ASN A 135 -11.13 -2.13 22.46
N GLU A 136 -11.35 -3.44 22.29
CA GLU A 136 -11.25 -4.13 21.01
C GLU A 136 -12.60 -4.15 20.30
N CYS A 137 -12.56 -3.79 19.01
CA CYS A 137 -13.71 -3.70 18.12
C CYS A 137 -13.52 -4.63 16.92
N ASN A 138 -14.26 -5.74 16.90
CA ASN A 138 -14.25 -6.70 15.81
C ASN A 138 -15.50 -6.62 14.91
N ILE A 139 -15.86 -5.38 14.53
CA ILE A 139 -16.94 -5.08 13.59
C ILE A 139 -16.51 -3.93 12.66
N ILE A 140 -17.08 -3.86 11.47
CA ILE A 140 -16.87 -2.73 10.55
C ILE A 140 -17.61 -1.52 11.11
N ILE A 141 -16.97 -0.36 11.14
CA ILE A 141 -17.58 0.89 11.60
C ILE A 141 -17.65 1.88 10.45
N ILE A 142 -18.82 2.50 10.31
CA ILE A 142 -19.05 3.62 9.40
C ILE A 142 -19.59 4.79 10.23
N ASN A 143 -18.70 5.73 10.54
CA ASN A 143 -19.05 6.97 11.20
C ASN A 143 -19.27 8.07 10.15
N LYS A 144 -20.45 8.70 10.18
CA LYS A 144 -20.87 9.64 9.14
C LYS A 144 -20.39 11.07 9.36
N ASN A 145 -20.10 11.45 10.61
CA ASN A 145 -19.74 12.81 10.97
C ASN A 145 -18.25 12.95 11.30
N PRO A 146 -17.73 14.18 11.36
CA PRO A 146 -16.42 14.44 11.94
C PRO A 146 -16.32 13.93 13.38
N ILE A 147 -15.14 13.48 13.79
CA ILE A 147 -14.92 12.99 15.15
C ILE A 147 -13.49 13.25 15.62
N VAL A 148 -13.39 13.54 16.92
CA VAL A 148 -12.13 13.54 17.66
C VAL A 148 -12.10 12.25 18.48
N MET A 149 -11.13 11.38 18.23
CA MET A 149 -10.87 10.18 19.03
C MET A 149 -9.91 10.51 20.17
N ASP A 150 -10.46 10.59 21.37
CA ASP A 150 -9.78 10.94 22.62
C ASP A 150 -9.61 9.76 23.59
N ASN A 151 -9.87 8.54 23.12
CA ASN A 151 -9.80 7.32 23.90
C ASN A 151 -8.96 6.26 23.18
N GLU A 152 -8.33 5.37 23.95
CA GLU A 152 -7.58 4.25 23.39
C GLU A 152 -8.51 3.17 22.84
N MET A 153 -8.25 2.73 21.61
CA MET A 153 -9.10 1.78 20.88
C MET A 153 -8.28 0.89 19.95
N ASN A 154 -8.75 -0.34 19.75
CA ASN A 154 -8.20 -1.27 18.78
C ASN A 154 -9.31 -1.77 17.84
N PHE A 155 -9.21 -1.43 16.56
CA PHE A 155 -10.15 -1.85 15.52
C PHE A 155 -9.58 -3.01 14.73
N GLU A 156 -10.13 -4.20 14.89
CA GLU A 156 -9.72 -5.41 14.16
C GLU A 156 -10.30 -5.49 12.74
N LYS A 157 -11.16 -4.54 12.39
CA LYS A 157 -11.87 -4.42 11.12
C LYS A 157 -11.74 -3.00 10.56
N GLU A 158 -12.25 -2.80 9.36
CA GLU A 158 -12.24 -1.50 8.68
C GLU A 158 -13.04 -0.45 9.45
N TYR A 159 -12.41 0.70 9.69
CA TYR A 159 -13.05 1.91 10.20
C TYR A 159 -13.17 2.94 9.06
N VAL A 160 -14.38 3.42 8.81
CA VAL A 160 -14.68 4.44 7.80
C VAL A 160 -15.23 5.68 8.48
N ASN A 161 -14.59 6.82 8.26
CA ASN A 161 -15.06 8.14 8.70
C ASN A 161 -15.41 9.00 7.48
N TYR A 162 -16.66 9.44 7.35
CA TYR A 162 -17.06 10.33 6.25
C TYR A 162 -16.70 11.80 6.48
N GLY A 163 -16.44 12.20 7.73
CA GLY A 163 -15.97 13.55 8.05
C GLY A 163 -14.46 13.63 8.28
N ASP A 164 -14.04 14.75 8.86
CA ASP A 164 -12.68 14.91 9.39
C ASP A 164 -12.47 13.99 10.61
N LEU A 165 -11.27 13.44 10.75
CA LEU A 165 -10.88 12.59 11.88
C LEU A 165 -9.65 13.17 12.55
N LYS A 166 -9.74 13.43 13.85
CA LYS A 166 -8.61 13.80 14.69
C LYS A 166 -8.36 12.72 15.74
N ILE A 167 -7.12 12.27 15.89
CA ILE A 167 -6.75 11.23 16.86
C ILE A 167 -5.83 11.84 17.91
N LEU A 168 -6.27 11.82 19.18
CA LEU A 168 -5.58 12.42 20.33
C LEU A 168 -5.02 11.38 21.32
N LYS A 169 -5.46 10.13 21.24
CA LYS A 169 -4.95 9.01 22.05
C LYS A 169 -4.52 7.84 21.17
N LYS A 170 -3.86 6.85 21.77
CA LYS A 170 -3.33 5.71 21.01
C LYS A 170 -4.45 4.90 20.39
N VAL A 171 -4.45 4.75 19.07
CA VAL A 171 -5.48 3.96 18.37
C VAL A 171 -4.83 3.03 17.35
N ASN A 172 -5.26 1.78 17.35
CA ASN A 172 -4.83 0.78 16.38
C ASN A 172 -5.97 0.50 15.40
N PHE A 173 -5.68 0.48 14.10
CA PHE A 173 -6.63 0.15 13.06
C PHE A 173 -6.13 -1.02 12.22
N TYR A 174 -7.03 -1.93 11.87
CA TYR A 174 -6.77 -2.88 10.80
C TYR A 174 -6.64 -2.15 9.46
N SER A 175 -7.63 -1.33 9.11
CA SER A 175 -7.57 -0.38 7.99
C SER A 175 -8.40 0.86 8.33
N LEU A 176 -7.98 2.01 7.83
CA LEU A 176 -8.63 3.30 8.08
C LEU A 176 -8.95 4.00 6.77
N ILE A 177 -10.21 4.41 6.61
CA ILE A 177 -10.70 5.21 5.49
C ILE A 177 -11.28 6.50 6.06
N VAL A 178 -10.83 7.66 5.57
CA VAL A 178 -11.31 8.98 5.98
C VAL A 178 -11.65 9.78 4.73
N LYS A 179 -12.88 10.30 4.62
CA LYS A 179 -13.25 11.16 3.48
C LYS A 179 -12.90 12.63 3.70
N GLY A 180 -12.85 13.08 4.94
CA GLY A 180 -12.31 14.40 5.29
C GLY A 180 -10.79 14.41 5.40
N ASN A 181 -10.30 15.34 6.20
CA ASN A 181 -8.91 15.44 6.64
C ASN A 181 -8.64 14.47 7.80
N LEU A 182 -7.40 14.01 7.91
CA LEU A 182 -6.92 13.17 9.00
C LEU A 182 -5.78 13.89 9.75
N ILE A 183 -5.96 14.10 11.06
CA ILE A 183 -4.95 14.66 11.95
C ILE A 183 -4.56 13.60 12.99
N ILE A 184 -3.29 13.23 13.03
CA ILE A 184 -2.74 12.24 13.97
C ILE A 184 -1.83 12.97 14.96
N ASP A 185 -2.40 13.25 16.14
CA ASP A 185 -1.72 13.91 17.28
C ASP A 185 -1.37 12.91 18.41
N SER A 186 -1.34 11.62 18.09
CA SER A 186 -0.98 10.51 18.99
C SER A 186 -0.28 9.36 18.25
N GLU A 187 0.22 8.38 19.00
CA GLU A 187 0.74 7.16 18.40
C GLU A 187 -0.38 6.34 17.74
N VAL A 188 -0.22 6.02 16.45
CA VAL A 188 -1.21 5.25 15.69
C VAL A 188 -0.54 4.11 14.94
N GLU A 189 -1.13 2.91 15.01
CA GLU A 189 -0.74 1.76 14.19
C GLU A 189 -1.87 1.39 13.22
N ILE A 190 -1.55 1.29 11.93
CA ILE A 190 -2.49 0.87 10.88
C ILE A 190 -1.90 -0.34 10.16
N ASN A 191 -2.50 -1.51 10.38
CA ASN A 191 -1.91 -2.78 9.96
C ASN A 191 -1.87 -2.94 8.43
N LYS A 192 -2.90 -2.47 7.73
CA LYS A 192 -3.08 -2.72 6.29
C LYS A 192 -2.94 -1.45 5.48
N TYR A 193 -4.01 -0.67 5.32
CA TYR A 193 -3.99 0.53 4.49
C TYR A 193 -4.67 1.71 5.18
N LEU A 194 -4.13 2.90 4.88
CA LEU A 194 -4.69 4.20 5.21
C LEU A 194 -5.11 4.88 3.91
N HIS A 195 -6.40 5.22 3.80
CA HIS A 195 -6.96 5.92 2.65
C HIS A 195 -7.65 7.20 3.10
N VAL A 196 -7.18 8.35 2.63
CA VAL A 196 -7.74 9.65 2.97
C VAL A 196 -8.10 10.40 1.69
N GLU A 197 -9.33 10.93 1.58
CA GLU A 197 -9.71 11.78 0.44
C GLU A 197 -9.18 13.22 0.65
N GLY A 198 -9.13 13.73 1.88
CA GLY A 198 -8.51 15.01 2.24
C GLY A 198 -7.00 14.95 2.56
N ASN A 199 -6.52 15.92 3.34
CA ASN A 199 -5.13 16.01 3.76
C ASN A 199 -4.83 15.06 4.94
N ILE A 200 -3.57 14.62 5.06
CA ILE A 200 -3.08 13.84 6.21
C ILE A 200 -2.00 14.64 6.94
N TYR A 201 -2.12 14.74 8.25
CA TYR A 201 -1.13 15.38 9.13
C TYR A 201 -0.63 14.36 10.15
N PHE A 202 0.64 13.95 10.01
CA PHE A 202 1.33 13.11 10.99
C PHE A 202 2.12 13.99 11.95
N ASN A 203 1.53 14.35 13.10
CA ASN A 203 2.19 15.18 14.11
C ASN A 203 2.83 14.35 15.24
N LYS A 204 2.47 13.07 15.35
CA LYS A 204 3.05 12.11 16.28
C LYS A 204 3.43 10.80 15.60
N PRO A 205 4.31 9.98 16.20
CA PRO A 205 4.81 8.78 15.55
C PRO A 205 3.69 7.85 15.05
N SER A 206 3.84 7.28 13.87
CA SER A 206 2.82 6.40 13.30
C SER A 206 3.42 5.25 12.51
N LYS A 207 2.80 4.07 12.63
CA LYS A 207 3.23 2.86 11.92
C LYS A 207 2.15 2.42 10.96
N ILE A 208 2.43 2.44 9.66
CA ILE A 208 1.48 2.01 8.63
C ILE A 208 2.09 0.85 7.84
N GLY A 209 1.41 -0.30 7.85
CA GLY A 209 1.94 -1.56 7.36
C GLY A 209 2.16 -1.61 5.85
N LEU A 210 1.17 -1.22 5.02
CA LEU A 210 1.27 -1.44 3.57
C LEU A 210 1.19 -0.17 2.72
N ASN A 211 0.17 0.67 2.90
CA ASN A 211 -0.13 1.74 1.96
C ASN A 211 -0.74 2.96 2.66
N ILE A 212 -0.19 4.14 2.38
CA ILE A 212 -0.76 5.43 2.74
C ILE A 212 -1.18 6.11 1.44
N TYR A 213 -2.43 6.53 1.37
CA TYR A 213 -2.98 7.27 0.23
C TYR A 213 -3.68 8.52 0.73
N SER A 214 -3.36 9.65 0.13
CA SER A 214 -4.14 10.88 0.18
C SER A 214 -4.50 11.31 -1.24
N SER A 215 -5.73 11.77 -1.47
CA SER A 215 -6.07 12.43 -2.76
C SER A 215 -5.55 13.87 -2.82
N ASN A 216 -5.17 14.46 -1.68
CA ASN A 216 -4.59 15.79 -1.55
C ASN A 216 -3.13 15.69 -1.10
N ASN A 217 -2.79 16.24 0.06
CA ASN A 217 -1.41 16.36 0.53
C ASN A 217 -1.17 15.55 1.82
N ILE A 218 0.08 15.14 2.02
CA ILE A 218 0.56 14.50 3.25
C ILE A 218 1.64 15.37 3.87
N TYR A 219 1.43 15.76 5.13
CA TYR A 219 2.38 16.51 5.94
C TYR A 219 2.93 15.58 7.04
N ILE A 220 4.24 15.37 7.05
CA ILE A 220 4.92 14.46 7.96
C ILE A 220 5.82 15.29 8.88
N ASN A 221 5.33 15.50 10.09
CA ASN A 221 5.99 16.25 11.17
C ASN A 221 6.47 15.31 12.30
N SER A 222 6.41 14.00 12.08
CA SER A 222 6.85 12.96 13.01
C SER A 222 7.50 11.76 12.31
N LEU A 223 7.91 10.76 13.09
CA LEU A 223 8.38 9.47 12.59
C LEU A 223 7.21 8.66 12.03
N VAL A 224 7.27 8.31 10.75
CA VAL A 224 6.27 7.50 10.06
C VAL A 224 6.96 6.34 9.37
N SER A 225 6.55 5.11 9.71
CA SER A 225 6.98 3.92 8.99
C SER A 225 5.95 3.53 7.94
N PHE A 226 6.38 3.24 6.72
CA PHE A 226 5.50 2.93 5.59
C PHE A 226 6.18 2.01 4.58
N LYS A 227 5.39 1.35 3.74
CA LYS A 227 5.89 0.60 2.56
C LYS A 227 5.56 1.29 1.24
N ARG A 228 4.42 1.97 1.20
CA ARG A 228 3.94 2.76 0.06
C ARG A 228 3.27 4.03 0.54
N MET A 229 3.49 5.11 -0.18
CA MET A 229 2.87 6.40 0.09
C MET A 229 2.51 7.08 -1.22
N PHE A 230 1.35 7.70 -1.28
CA PHE A 230 0.91 8.50 -2.41
C PHE A 230 0.17 9.73 -1.94
N ALA A 231 0.52 10.88 -2.53
CA ALA A 231 -0.22 12.13 -2.44
C ALA A 231 0.13 13.02 -3.65
N ASN A 232 -0.64 14.08 -3.85
CA ASN A 232 -0.24 15.15 -4.77
C ASN A 232 1.06 15.79 -4.29
N GLU A 233 1.18 16.01 -2.99
CA GLU A 233 2.37 16.56 -2.37
C GLU A 233 2.63 15.87 -1.01
N ILE A 234 3.85 15.38 -0.80
CA ILE A 234 4.33 14.80 0.45
C ILE A 234 5.44 15.72 0.96
N LYS A 235 5.28 16.24 2.18
CA LYS A 235 6.22 17.19 2.80
C LYS A 235 6.71 16.70 4.14
N THR A 236 8.00 16.85 4.37
CA THR A 236 8.57 16.98 5.72
C THR A 236 9.10 18.40 5.84
N GLU A 237 8.64 19.15 6.82
CA GLU A 237 9.09 20.54 7.01
C GLU A 237 9.42 20.74 8.50
N ILE A 238 10.65 21.13 8.77
CA ILE A 238 11.13 21.47 10.12
C ILE A 238 11.66 22.90 10.07
N GLY A 239 11.14 23.74 10.97
CA GLY A 239 11.47 25.16 11.04
C GLY A 239 10.53 26.03 10.21
N SER A 240 10.26 27.25 10.66
CA SER A 240 9.19 28.10 10.12
C SER A 240 9.51 28.81 8.80
N ASN A 241 10.74 28.72 8.29
CA ASN A 241 11.23 29.54 7.16
C ASN A 241 12.00 28.73 6.09
N PHE A 242 11.80 27.41 5.98
CA PHE A 242 12.49 26.63 4.95
C PHE A 242 11.85 26.90 3.57
N VAL A 243 12.65 27.30 2.59
CA VAL A 243 12.19 27.51 1.20
C VAL A 243 12.73 26.40 0.32
N PHE A 244 11.82 25.67 -0.32
CA PHE A 244 12.19 24.61 -1.25
C PHE A 244 12.72 25.19 -2.57
N ILE A 245 13.66 24.49 -3.20
CA ILE A 245 14.29 24.93 -4.47
C ILE A 245 13.27 25.20 -5.60
N ASP A 246 12.13 24.50 -5.63
CA ASP A 246 11.06 24.73 -6.61
C ASP A 246 10.20 25.98 -6.33
N GLN A 247 10.48 26.69 -5.24
CA GLN A 247 9.85 27.96 -4.85
C GLN A 247 10.81 29.15 -4.93
N ILE A 248 12.10 28.91 -5.15
CA ILE A 248 13.11 29.96 -5.30
C ILE A 248 12.99 30.58 -6.71
N ASN A 249 13.25 31.88 -6.81
CA ASN A 249 13.28 32.57 -8.11
C ASN A 249 14.33 31.96 -9.05
N GLN A 250 13.95 31.76 -10.31
CA GLN A 250 14.78 31.10 -11.31
C GLN A 250 16.13 31.80 -11.52
N GLU A 251 16.16 33.14 -11.47
CA GLU A 251 17.39 33.94 -11.58
C GLU A 251 18.40 33.62 -10.47
N ASP A 252 17.95 33.38 -9.24
CA ASP A 252 18.83 33.06 -8.11
C ASP A 252 19.34 31.62 -8.18
N ILE A 253 18.51 30.71 -8.70
CA ILE A 253 18.93 29.34 -8.98
C ILE A 253 20.03 29.35 -10.06
N ASP A 254 19.81 30.08 -11.15
CA ASP A 254 20.70 30.09 -12.31
C ASP A 254 22.09 30.64 -12.01
N LYS A 255 22.22 31.58 -11.04
CA LYS A 255 23.51 32.08 -10.56
C LYS A 255 24.40 30.99 -9.95
N ASN A 256 23.81 29.90 -9.42
CA ASN A 256 24.54 28.95 -8.59
C ASN A 256 24.04 27.50 -8.72
N LYS A 257 23.66 27.10 -9.94
CA LYS A 257 23.20 25.73 -10.24
C LYS A 257 24.25 24.87 -10.91
N ILE A 258 24.13 23.57 -10.68
CA ILE A 258 24.66 22.49 -11.50
C ILE A 258 23.44 21.84 -12.17
N SER A 259 23.45 21.76 -13.51
CA SER A 259 22.37 21.15 -14.26
C SER A 259 22.81 19.82 -14.88
N ILE A 260 22.04 18.78 -14.63
CA ILE A 260 22.15 17.47 -15.27
C ILE A 260 20.93 17.32 -16.17
N ILE A 261 21.16 17.25 -17.49
CA ILE A 261 20.10 17.15 -18.50
C ILE A 261 20.01 15.70 -18.96
N GLY A 262 18.81 15.13 -18.93
CA GLY A 262 18.56 13.74 -19.29
C GLY A 262 18.69 12.78 -18.11
N ASN A 263 18.66 11.47 -18.41
CA ASN A 263 18.65 10.43 -17.40
C ASN A 263 20.07 10.11 -16.91
N LEU A 264 20.25 10.00 -15.60
CA LEU A 264 21.48 9.50 -14.99
C LEU A 264 21.28 8.04 -14.57
N ARG A 265 21.99 7.13 -15.24
CA ARG A 265 22.05 5.71 -14.88
C ARG A 265 23.46 5.36 -14.46
N VAL A 266 23.62 4.78 -13.27
CA VAL A 266 24.92 4.41 -12.70
C VAL A 266 24.90 2.94 -12.26
N GLU A 267 25.92 2.20 -12.69
CA GLU A 267 26.30 0.89 -12.14
C GLU A 267 27.20 1.14 -10.93
N GLY A 268 26.58 1.32 -9.77
CA GLY A 268 27.20 1.82 -8.55
C GLY A 268 26.30 2.80 -7.79
N LYS A 269 26.83 3.34 -6.70
CA LYS A 269 26.11 4.26 -5.81
C LYS A 269 26.03 5.67 -6.42
N ILE A 270 24.87 6.31 -6.31
CA ILE A 270 24.72 7.75 -6.58
C ILE A 270 24.72 8.48 -5.24
N GLU A 271 25.65 9.41 -5.02
CA GLU A 271 25.66 10.28 -3.86
C GLU A 271 25.82 11.74 -4.30
N LEU A 272 24.80 12.54 -4.03
CA LEU A 272 24.79 13.98 -4.33
C LEU A 272 24.60 14.76 -3.03
N THR A 273 25.62 15.55 -2.70
CA THR A 273 25.72 16.33 -1.46
C THR A 273 26.24 17.75 -1.76
N PRO A 274 25.49 18.57 -2.53
CA PRO A 274 25.98 19.89 -2.92
C PRO A 274 26.22 20.76 -1.68
N GLN A 275 27.41 21.38 -1.64
CA GLN A 275 27.74 22.42 -0.67
C GLN A 275 27.48 23.78 -1.33
N ASN A 276 26.53 24.54 -0.78
CA ASN A 276 26.19 25.89 -1.23
C ASN A 276 25.80 26.01 -2.71
N LYS A 277 25.39 24.92 -3.37
CA LYS A 277 24.94 24.92 -4.77
C LYS A 277 23.57 24.27 -4.90
N TYR A 278 22.87 24.64 -5.96
CA TYR A 278 21.66 23.94 -6.39
C TYR A 278 22.03 22.84 -7.39
N ILE A 279 21.47 21.64 -7.26
CA ILE A 279 21.56 20.62 -8.32
C ILE A 279 20.17 20.44 -8.92
N ILE A 280 20.05 20.62 -10.24
CA ILE A 280 18.81 20.36 -10.97
C ILE A 280 19.05 19.19 -11.92
N ILE A 281 18.19 18.18 -11.82
CA ILE A 281 18.24 16.97 -12.65
C ILE A 281 16.97 16.92 -13.46
N ASP A 282 17.09 17.28 -14.74
CA ASP A 282 16.00 17.24 -15.71
C ASP A 282 15.93 15.86 -16.38
N GLY A 283 15.60 14.85 -15.56
CA GLY A 283 15.50 13.47 -15.99
C GLY A 283 15.42 12.51 -14.80
N ASN A 284 15.50 11.21 -15.11
CA ASN A 284 15.40 10.14 -14.13
C ASN A 284 16.75 9.82 -13.49
N LEU A 285 16.72 9.36 -12.24
CA LEU A 285 17.86 8.76 -11.55
C LEU A 285 17.66 7.25 -11.44
N VAL A 286 18.65 6.48 -11.90
CA VAL A 286 18.61 5.01 -11.86
C VAL A 286 19.95 4.48 -11.34
N SER A 287 19.91 3.65 -10.31
CA SER A 287 21.10 2.99 -9.74
C SER A 287 20.80 1.52 -9.43
N ASP A 288 21.79 0.66 -9.66
CA ASP A 288 21.79 -0.73 -9.19
C ASP A 288 22.25 -0.88 -7.71
N SER A 289 22.59 0.24 -7.07
CA SER A 289 23.01 0.35 -5.68
C SER A 289 22.23 1.46 -4.99
N ASP A 290 22.75 2.00 -3.88
CA ASP A 290 22.07 3.04 -3.11
C ASP A 290 22.05 4.39 -3.84
N ILE A 291 20.99 5.17 -3.64
CA ILE A 291 20.90 6.58 -4.03
C ILE A 291 20.79 7.43 -2.77
N LYS A 292 21.70 8.38 -2.59
CA LYS A 292 21.69 9.33 -1.47
C LYS A 292 21.68 10.76 -2.01
N LEU A 293 20.60 11.47 -1.73
CA LEU A 293 20.42 12.87 -2.08
C LEU A 293 20.32 13.67 -0.79
N ASN A 294 21.19 14.65 -0.60
CA ASN A 294 21.18 15.46 0.61
C ASN A 294 21.58 16.89 0.27
N GLY A 295 20.71 17.86 0.52
CA GLY A 295 20.92 19.26 0.12
C GLY A 295 19.89 19.74 -0.91
N GLN A 296 20.07 20.98 -1.37
CA GLN A 296 19.16 21.64 -2.32
C GLN A 296 19.25 21.00 -3.72
N ILE A 297 18.54 19.89 -3.90
CA ILE A 297 18.54 19.08 -5.13
C ILE A 297 17.10 19.00 -5.65
N TRP A 298 16.89 19.28 -6.93
CA TRP A 298 15.62 19.10 -7.61
C TRP A 298 15.72 18.03 -8.67
N VAL A 299 15.04 16.90 -8.48
CA VAL A 299 14.91 15.83 -9.48
C VAL A 299 13.55 15.92 -10.14
N LYS A 300 13.49 16.28 -11.42
CA LYS A 300 12.22 16.41 -12.15
C LYS A 300 11.64 15.08 -12.63
N GLY A 301 12.48 14.04 -12.70
CA GLY A 301 12.09 12.69 -13.12
C GLY A 301 11.80 11.73 -11.96
N ASN A 302 11.73 10.45 -12.31
CA ASN A 302 11.59 9.34 -11.37
C ASN A 302 12.94 8.96 -10.76
N ILE A 303 12.91 8.32 -9.59
CA ILE A 303 14.10 7.78 -8.93
C ILE A 303 13.90 6.29 -8.72
N PHE A 304 14.85 5.48 -9.18
CA PHE A 304 14.83 4.04 -9.02
C PHE A 304 16.18 3.52 -8.48
N SER A 305 16.12 2.69 -7.44
CA SER A 305 17.28 2.01 -6.85
C SER A 305 17.00 0.52 -6.65
N GLN A 306 17.97 -0.33 -6.99
CA GLN A 306 17.94 -1.76 -6.63
C GLN A 306 18.30 -2.02 -5.15
N LYS A 307 18.70 -0.99 -4.39
CA LYS A 307 18.95 -1.05 -2.94
C LYS A 307 18.12 0.01 -2.21
N ASN A 308 18.77 0.93 -1.49
CA ASN A 308 18.10 1.93 -0.67
C ASN A 308 18.11 3.31 -1.32
N ILE A 309 17.11 4.13 -0.96
CA ILE A 309 17.09 5.55 -1.29
C ILE A 309 17.08 6.35 0.01
N SER A 310 17.98 7.33 0.14
CA SER A 310 18.00 8.28 1.25
C SER A 310 17.89 9.69 0.71
N ILE A 311 16.91 10.45 1.19
CA ILE A 311 16.66 11.83 0.76
C ILE A 311 16.51 12.73 1.97
N SER A 312 17.13 13.91 1.96
CA SER A 312 17.06 14.84 3.09
C SER A 312 17.46 16.27 2.70
N ASN A 313 17.11 17.24 3.56
CA ASN A 313 17.66 18.59 3.58
C ASN A 313 17.51 19.36 2.26
N GLY A 314 16.27 19.55 1.79
CA GLY A 314 15.97 20.41 0.64
C GLY A 314 15.75 19.69 -0.67
N VAL A 315 15.71 18.36 -0.64
CA VAL A 315 15.44 17.55 -1.83
C VAL A 315 13.98 17.72 -2.27
N VAL A 316 13.80 18.11 -3.53
CA VAL A 316 12.50 18.18 -4.22
C VAL A 316 12.47 17.14 -5.34
N ILE A 317 11.39 16.36 -5.41
CA ILE A 317 11.20 15.33 -6.44
C ILE A 317 9.87 15.56 -7.16
N GLY A 318 9.95 15.71 -8.47
CA GLY A 318 8.82 16.03 -9.35
C GLY A 318 8.50 17.51 -9.41
N GLU A 319 7.33 17.80 -9.97
CA GLU A 319 6.81 19.15 -10.16
C GLU A 319 5.30 19.13 -9.88
N LYS A 320 4.74 20.27 -9.46
CA LYS A 320 3.30 20.38 -9.21
C LYS A 320 2.49 19.91 -10.44
N GLY A 321 1.54 19.01 -10.21
CA GLY A 321 0.72 18.42 -11.27
C GLY A 321 1.36 17.27 -12.05
N LYS A 322 2.64 16.93 -11.79
CA LYS A 322 3.34 15.80 -12.41
C LYS A 322 3.76 14.79 -11.35
N ILE A 323 3.02 13.69 -11.25
CA ILE A 323 3.32 12.58 -10.35
C ILE A 323 4.63 11.90 -10.79
N LYS A 324 5.58 11.77 -9.87
CA LYS A 324 6.81 11.01 -10.03
C LYS A 324 6.88 9.84 -9.07
N SER A 325 7.64 8.83 -9.47
CA SER A 325 7.84 7.61 -8.69
C SER A 325 9.23 7.59 -8.07
N ILE A 326 9.27 7.26 -6.79
CA ILE A 326 10.49 6.96 -6.02
C ILE A 326 10.38 5.50 -5.59
N ILE A 327 11.22 4.64 -6.18
CA ILE A 327 11.12 3.18 -6.01
C ILE A 327 12.47 2.64 -5.55
N ALA A 328 12.48 1.97 -4.39
CA ALA A 328 13.63 1.27 -3.86
C ALA A 328 13.30 -0.22 -3.65
N LYS A 329 14.16 -1.14 -4.08
CA LYS A 329 13.96 -2.56 -3.76
C LYS A 329 14.23 -2.93 -2.30
N LYS A 330 14.91 -2.07 -1.54
CA LYS A 330 15.06 -2.25 -0.08
C LYS A 330 14.22 -1.23 0.66
N THR A 331 14.86 -0.22 1.25
CA THR A 331 14.21 0.80 2.10
C THR A 331 14.34 2.19 1.50
N ILE A 332 13.42 3.08 1.86
CA ILE A 332 13.48 4.50 1.59
C ILE A 332 13.57 5.20 2.94
N THR A 333 14.50 6.13 3.06
CA THR A 333 14.68 6.93 4.27
C THR A 333 14.45 8.39 3.92
N ILE A 334 13.43 8.99 4.53
CA ILE A 334 13.01 10.38 4.29
C ILE A 334 13.42 11.25 5.47
N GLY A 335 14.34 12.16 5.24
CA GLY A 335 14.81 13.14 6.21
C GLY A 335 13.90 14.38 6.30
N PRO A 336 14.36 15.42 7.00
CA PRO A 336 13.65 16.68 7.10
C PRO A 336 13.74 17.50 5.80
N ASN A 337 12.83 18.47 5.67
CA ASN A 337 12.82 19.47 4.60
C ASN A 337 12.82 18.85 3.20
N ILE A 338 11.93 17.91 2.95
CA ILE A 338 11.75 17.29 1.63
C ILE A 338 10.38 17.62 1.04
N LYS A 339 10.30 17.62 -0.29
CA LYS A 339 9.03 17.71 -1.01
C LYS A 339 9.00 16.70 -2.14
N ILE A 340 7.94 15.90 -2.18
CA ILE A 340 7.75 14.88 -3.22
C ILE A 340 6.38 15.05 -3.84
N TYR A 341 6.34 15.14 -5.16
CA TYR A 341 5.12 15.09 -5.94
C TYR A 341 4.90 13.65 -6.44
N GLY A 342 4.10 12.86 -5.72
CA GLY A 342 3.64 11.58 -6.23
C GLY A 342 3.83 10.36 -5.33
N TYR A 343 4.43 9.31 -5.90
CA TYR A 343 4.38 7.94 -5.40
C TYR A 343 5.73 7.48 -4.83
N ILE A 344 5.69 6.91 -3.64
CA ILE A 344 6.84 6.32 -2.95
C ILE A 344 6.58 4.84 -2.75
N HIS A 345 7.55 3.98 -3.08
CA HIS A 345 7.45 2.55 -2.89
C HIS A 345 8.77 1.90 -2.50
N SER A 346 8.72 1.12 -1.42
CA SER A 346 9.77 0.20 -1.02
C SER A 346 9.27 -1.25 -0.94
N GLU A 347 10.14 -2.23 -1.11
CA GLU A 347 9.77 -3.63 -0.83
C GLU A 347 9.85 -3.96 0.66
N LEU A 348 10.76 -3.30 1.40
CA LEU A 348 10.89 -3.38 2.87
C LEU A 348 10.23 -2.16 3.54
N ILE A 349 10.13 -2.17 4.87
CA ILE A 349 9.58 -1.04 5.63
C ILE A 349 10.55 0.14 5.57
N SER A 350 10.04 1.28 5.12
CA SER A 350 10.70 2.57 5.04
C SER A 350 10.33 3.43 6.23
N ASN A 351 11.17 4.40 6.57
CA ASN A 351 10.94 5.30 7.70
C ASN A 351 11.21 6.74 7.31
N THR A 352 10.47 7.66 7.92
CA THR A 352 10.93 9.04 8.05
C THR A 352 11.83 9.18 9.27
N TYR A 353 12.78 10.10 9.22
CA TYR A 353 13.50 10.59 10.39
C TYR A 353 13.49 12.10 10.35
N LEU A 354 13.06 12.69 11.46
CA LEU A 354 13.09 14.12 11.66
C LEU A 354 14.12 14.33 12.76
N GLN A 355 15.36 14.62 12.38
CA GLN A 355 16.36 15.00 13.37
C GLN A 355 15.94 16.33 13.98
N THR A 356 15.34 16.27 15.15
CA THR A 356 15.31 17.38 16.12
C THR A 356 16.49 17.19 17.06
N THR A 357 17.70 17.34 16.55
CA THR A 357 18.88 17.54 17.38
C THR A 357 19.55 18.78 16.85
N LEU A 358 19.21 19.91 17.49
CA LEU A 358 20.18 20.97 17.73
C LEU A 358 21.33 20.39 18.56
#